data_AF-A0A1C6KY42-F1
#
_entry.id   AF-A0A1C6KY42-F1
#
_cell.length_a   1.000
_cell.length_b   1.000
_cell.length_c   1.000
_cell.angle_alpha   90.00
_cell.angle_beta   90.00
_cell.angle_gamma   90.00
#
_symmetry.space_group_name_H-M   'P 1'
#
loop_
_entity.id
_entity.type
_entity.pdbx_description
1 polymer ?
#
loop_
_entity_poly.entity_id
_entity_poly.type
_entity_poly.pdbx_seq_one_letter_code
_entity_poly.pdbx_strand_id
1 'polypeptide(L)'
;MRMSIKEIEKNALKIKSNKVREFIFIMVVTIVLFYVLRVFNRNNSVGYVYSVATFIRVINTLMAIISIVICLILYKKTNDQIMFTLLLVYVSLSLTVILGQFDYTTFFNYKFVISNYISMTISLLRVVILFSAITPNSRLCKFINKYKKLSFMFIIIYSIVFWRIEKIFFIGPFY
;
A
#
# COMPACT_ATOMS: atom_id res chain seq x y z
N MET A 1 -46.85 14.24 11.76
CA MET A 1 -45.78 13.39 12.36
C MET A 1 -44.57 14.28 12.62
N ARG A 2 -44.37 14.77 13.86
CA ARG A 2 -43.21 15.61 14.21
C ARG A 2 -42.01 14.70 14.43
N MET A 3 -41.01 14.77 13.55
CA MET A 3 -39.72 14.11 13.75
C MET A 3 -39.08 14.64 15.04
N SER A 4 -38.52 13.73 15.83
CA SER A 4 -37.83 14.09 17.06
C SER A 4 -36.53 14.83 16.77
N ILE A 5 -36.09 15.73 17.66
CA ILE A 5 -34.84 16.50 17.49
C ILE A 5 -33.63 15.56 17.23
N LYS A 6 -33.62 14.39 17.86
CA LYS A 6 -32.60 13.34 17.64
C LYS A 6 -32.61 12.77 16.20
N GLU A 7 -33.77 12.65 15.56
CA GLU A 7 -33.85 12.22 14.15
C GLU A 7 -33.36 13.30 13.19
N ILE A 8 -33.62 14.58 13.50
CA ILE A 8 -33.14 15.72 12.71
C ILE A 8 -31.61 15.78 12.75
N GLU A 9 -31.01 15.66 13.94
CA GLU A 9 -29.54 15.62 14.10
C GLU A 9 -28.91 14.42 13.39
N LYS A 10 -29.51 13.23 13.50
CA LYS A 10 -29.03 12.02 12.84
C LYS A 10 -29.10 12.14 11.31
N ASN A 11 -30.16 12.74 10.78
CA ASN A 11 -30.30 12.99 9.35
C ASN A 11 -29.31 14.05 8.85
N ALA A 12 -29.09 15.12 9.61
CA ALA A 12 -28.09 16.15 9.29
C ALA A 12 -26.66 15.57 9.26
N LEU A 13 -26.30 14.72 10.23
CA LEU A 13 -25.03 14.00 10.25
C LEU A 13 -24.88 13.04 9.06
N LYS A 14 -25.94 12.33 8.71
CA LYS A 14 -25.95 11.42 7.54
C LYS A 14 -25.76 12.17 6.22
N ILE A 15 -26.42 13.32 6.06
CA ILE A 15 -26.26 14.20 4.89
C ILE A 15 -24.83 14.74 4.81
N LYS A 16 -24.27 15.22 5.94
CA LYS A 16 -22.88 15.70 6.00
C LYS A 16 -21.87 14.60 5.66
N SER A 17 -22.07 13.39 6.18
CA SER A 17 -21.23 12.22 5.87
C SER A 17 -21.31 11.83 4.38
N ASN A 18 -22.50 11.88 3.77
CA ASN A 18 -22.66 11.59 2.34
C ASN A 18 -21.95 12.62 1.45
N LYS A 19 -22.04 13.92 1.79
CA LYS A 19 -21.32 14.98 1.06
C LYS A 19 -19.80 14.82 1.12
N VAL A 20 -19.26 14.45 2.29
CA VAL A 20 -17.82 14.16 2.43
C VAL A 20 -17.42 12.97 1.57
N ARG A 21 -18.25 11.91 1.53
CA ARG A 21 -18.01 10.72 0.70
C ARG A 21 -18.03 11.06 -0.80
N GLU A 22 -19.00 11.86 -1.25
CA GLU A 22 -19.07 12.35 -2.64
C GLU A 22 -17.85 13.19 -3.01
N PHE A 23 -17.40 14.08 -2.13
CA PHE A 23 -16.21 14.90 -2.37
C PHE A 23 -14.94 14.05 -2.50
N ILE A 24 -14.76 13.05 -1.63
CA ILE A 24 -13.65 12.08 -1.72
C ILE A 24 -13.71 11.34 -3.06
N PHE A 25 -14.90 10.90 -3.47
CA PHE A 25 -15.10 10.19 -4.74
C PHE A 25 -14.73 11.06 -5.94
N ILE A 26 -15.18 12.31 -5.99
CA ILE A 26 -14.86 13.27 -7.06
C ILE A 26 -13.35 13.55 -7.11
N MET A 27 -12.70 13.73 -5.97
CA MET A 27 -11.24 13.90 -5.88
C MET A 27 -10.50 12.71 -6.49
N VAL A 28 -10.88 11.48 -6.11
CA VAL A 28 -10.26 10.25 -6.63
C VAL A 28 -10.46 10.14 -8.14
N VAL A 29 -11.68 10.35 -8.63
CA VAL A 29 -11.99 10.31 -10.07
C VAL A 29 -11.17 11.35 -10.84
N THR A 30 -11.05 12.56 -10.32
CA THR A 30 -10.28 13.64 -10.96
C THR A 30 -8.78 13.31 -11.03
N ILE A 31 -8.21 12.75 -9.95
CA ILE A 31 -6.82 12.30 -9.92
C ILE A 31 -6.59 11.18 -10.94
N VAL A 32 -7.49 10.20 -11.00
CA VAL A 32 -7.40 9.10 -11.97
C VAL A 32 -7.50 9.64 -13.40
N LEU A 33 -8.45 10.53 -13.68
CA LEU A 33 -8.64 11.12 -15.00
C LEU A 33 -7.41 11.93 -15.45
N PHE A 34 -6.86 12.75 -14.55
CA PHE A 34 -5.62 13.51 -14.80
C PHE A 34 -4.46 12.59 -15.18
N TYR A 35 -4.32 11.46 -14.48
CA TYR A 35 -3.27 10.50 -14.77
C TYR A 35 -3.50 9.72 -16.06
N VAL A 36 -4.73 9.30 -16.35
CA VAL A 36 -5.11 8.69 -17.63
C VAL A 36 -4.72 9.64 -18.77
N LEU A 37 -5.13 10.91 -18.71
CA LEU A 37 -4.77 11.90 -19.73
C LEU A 37 -3.26 12.09 -19.87
N ARG A 38 -2.51 12.11 -18.76
CA ARG A 38 -1.04 12.26 -18.77
C ARG A 38 -0.31 11.02 -19.30
N VAL A 39 -0.86 9.84 -19.08
CA VAL A 39 -0.34 8.55 -19.57
C VAL A 39 -0.59 8.41 -21.07
N PHE A 40 -1.80 8.70 -21.54
CA PHE A 40 -2.20 8.51 -22.93
C PHE A 40 -1.75 9.63 -23.89
N ASN A 41 -1.40 10.82 -23.39
CA ASN A 41 -0.93 11.94 -24.22
C ASN A 41 0.56 11.88 -24.61
N ARG A 42 1.20 10.71 -24.53
CA ARG A 42 2.64 10.54 -24.78
C ARG A 42 2.87 9.57 -25.93
N ASN A 43 3.12 10.10 -27.13
CA ASN A 43 3.28 9.34 -28.38
C ASN A 43 4.57 8.50 -28.49
N ASN A 44 5.44 8.48 -27.48
CA ASN A 44 6.69 7.72 -27.50
C ASN A 44 6.63 6.55 -26.50
N SER A 45 6.99 5.34 -26.95
CA SER A 45 6.85 4.09 -26.19
C SER A 45 7.57 4.10 -24.84
N VAL A 46 8.78 4.69 -24.80
CA VAL A 46 9.58 4.84 -23.57
C VAL A 46 8.91 5.81 -22.58
N GLY A 47 8.37 6.92 -23.10
CA GLY A 47 7.69 7.92 -22.28
C GLY A 47 6.39 7.40 -21.66
N TYR A 48 5.66 6.56 -22.40
CA TYR A 48 4.44 5.91 -21.93
C TYR A 48 4.71 4.97 -20.74
N VAL A 49 5.67 4.05 -20.87
CA VAL A 49 6.03 3.10 -19.79
C VAL A 49 6.46 3.85 -18.53
N TYR A 50 7.28 4.90 -18.67
CA TYR A 50 7.69 5.73 -17.55
C TYR A 50 6.53 6.48 -16.88
N SER A 51 5.56 6.97 -17.65
CA SER A 51 4.36 7.62 -17.11
C SER A 51 3.47 6.64 -16.33
N VAL A 52 3.25 5.43 -16.86
CA VAL A 52 2.49 4.35 -16.18
C VAL A 52 3.18 3.93 -14.88
N ALA A 53 4.50 3.75 -14.93
CA ALA A 53 5.35 3.47 -13.79
C ALA A 53 5.19 4.50 -12.66
N THR A 54 5.28 5.78 -13.03
CA THR A 54 5.14 6.89 -12.09
C THR A 54 3.74 6.94 -11.49
N PHE A 55 2.70 6.66 -12.27
CA PHE A 55 1.32 6.61 -11.79
C PHE A 55 1.10 5.51 -10.75
N ILE A 56 1.51 4.27 -11.06
CA ILE A 56 1.39 3.13 -10.15
C ILE A 56 2.09 3.43 -8.82
N ARG A 57 3.30 4.02 -8.89
CA ARG A 57 4.05 4.41 -7.69
C ARG A 57 3.28 5.40 -6.83
N VAL A 58 2.68 6.44 -7.42
CA VAL A 58 1.93 7.46 -6.69
C VAL A 58 0.68 6.88 -6.04
N ILE A 59 -0.11 6.08 -6.76
CA ILE A 59 -1.32 5.43 -6.20
C ILE A 59 -0.95 4.50 -5.05
N ASN A 60 0.08 3.67 -5.21
CA ASN A 60 0.50 2.77 -4.16
C ASN A 60 1.07 3.49 -2.93
N THR A 61 1.76 4.63 -3.13
CA THR A 61 2.20 5.48 -2.02
C THR A 61 1.01 5.99 -1.23
N LEU A 62 0.00 6.54 -1.94
CA LEU A 62 -1.21 7.07 -1.31
C LEU A 62 -1.97 5.98 -0.56
N MET A 63 -2.14 4.80 -1.18
CA MET A 63 -2.77 3.65 -0.51
C MET A 63 -2.01 3.25 0.75
N ALA A 64 -0.68 3.12 0.70
CA ALA A 64 0.11 2.74 1.86
C ALA A 64 0.00 3.77 3.00
N ILE A 65 0.05 5.07 2.71
CA ILE A 65 -0.09 6.13 3.72
C ILE A 65 -1.47 6.07 4.38
N ILE A 66 -2.54 6.03 3.57
CA ILE A 66 -3.92 5.98 4.08
C ILE A 66 -4.12 4.73 4.95
N SER A 67 -3.68 3.57 4.47
CA SER A 67 -3.79 2.31 5.20
C SER A 67 -3.01 2.32 6.51
N ILE A 68 -1.80 2.87 6.56
CA ILE A 68 -1.01 3.02 7.80
C ILE A 68 -1.76 3.89 8.81
N VAL A 69 -2.25 5.06 8.38
CA VAL A 69 -2.98 5.99 9.27
C VAL A 69 -4.24 5.33 9.83
N ILE A 70 -5.03 4.66 8.98
CA ILE A 70 -6.23 3.96 9.41
C ILE A 70 -5.89 2.83 10.39
N CYS A 71 -4.90 1.99 10.08
CA CYS A 71 -4.49 0.90 10.96
C CYS A 71 -3.99 1.42 12.32
N LEU A 72 -3.25 2.54 12.36
CA LEU A 72 -2.80 3.16 13.61
C LEU A 72 -3.97 3.67 14.45
N ILE A 73 -4.93 4.38 13.84
CA ILE A 73 -6.11 4.89 14.54
C ILE A 73 -6.96 3.73 15.08
N LEU A 74 -7.23 2.73 14.26
CA LEU A 74 -8.01 1.55 14.64
C LEU A 74 -7.31 0.77 15.74
N TYR A 75 -6.02 0.48 15.59
CA TYR A 75 -5.24 -0.22 16.60
C TYR A 75 -5.24 0.53 17.94
N LYS A 76 -5.09 1.86 17.94
CA LYS A 76 -5.15 2.66 19.17
C LYS A 76 -6.54 2.60 19.84
N LYS A 77 -7.61 2.47 19.05
CA LYS A 77 -9.00 2.42 19.55
C LYS A 77 -9.42 1.03 20.03
N THR A 78 -9.09 -0.01 19.29
CA THR A 78 -9.58 -1.38 19.54
C THR A 78 -8.55 -2.28 20.22
N ASN A 79 -7.27 -1.91 20.21
CA ASN A 79 -6.14 -2.75 20.60
C ASN A 79 -6.13 -4.12 19.88
N ASP A 80 -6.73 -4.18 18.69
CA ASP A 80 -6.90 -5.41 17.93
C ASP A 80 -5.56 -5.86 17.30
N GLN A 81 -5.21 -7.10 17.58
CA GLN A 81 -4.02 -7.80 17.10
C GLN A 81 -3.98 -7.90 15.57
N ILE A 82 -5.13 -8.02 14.92
CA ILE A 82 -5.23 -8.08 13.46
C ILE A 82 -4.84 -6.72 12.87
N MET A 83 -5.28 -5.62 13.48
CA MET A 83 -4.94 -4.26 13.03
C MET A 83 -3.43 -3.98 13.11
N PHE A 84 -2.77 -4.47 14.17
CA PHE A 84 -1.31 -4.38 14.26
C PHE A 84 -0.60 -5.20 13.18
N THR A 85 -1.11 -6.40 12.90
CA THR A 85 -0.54 -7.29 11.87
C THR A 85 -0.72 -6.70 10.46
N LEU A 86 -1.87 -6.07 10.18
CA LEU A 86 -2.11 -5.35 8.93
C LEU A 86 -1.22 -4.09 8.81
N LEU A 87 -1.03 -3.36 9.90
CA LEU A 87 -0.10 -2.21 9.92
C LEU A 87 1.30 -2.61 9.44
N LEU A 88 1.80 -3.76 9.91
CA LEU A 88 3.09 -4.30 9.50
C LEU A 88 3.18 -4.58 7.99
N VAL A 89 2.12 -5.10 7.37
CA VAL A 89 2.04 -5.29 5.91
C VAL A 89 2.16 -3.96 5.17
N TYR A 90 1.40 -2.95 5.60
CA TYR A 90 1.41 -1.64 4.93
C TYR A 90 2.69 -0.85 5.16
N VAL A 91 3.39 -1.04 6.28
CA VAL A 91 4.73 -0.50 6.52
C VAL A 91 5.76 -1.15 5.59
N SER A 92 5.70 -2.47 5.40
CA SER A 92 6.54 -3.14 4.40
C SER A 92 6.24 -2.62 2.99
N LEU A 93 4.97 -2.44 2.65
CA LEU A 93 4.56 -1.84 1.37
C LEU A 93 5.13 -0.43 1.19
N SER A 94 4.98 0.46 2.17
CA SER A 94 5.50 1.84 2.07
C SER A 94 7.01 1.87 1.87
N LEU A 95 7.76 1.00 2.54
CA LEU A 95 9.20 0.86 2.35
C LEU A 95 9.55 0.44 0.91
N THR A 96 8.86 -0.56 0.35
CA THR A 96 9.10 -0.96 -1.05
C THR A 96 8.85 0.18 -2.03
N VAL A 97 7.81 1.00 -1.79
CA VAL A 97 7.47 2.17 -2.61
C VAL A 97 8.57 3.25 -2.55
N ILE A 98 9.05 3.54 -1.34
CA ILE A 98 10.10 4.54 -1.08
C ILE A 98 11.40 4.10 -1.73
N LEU A 99 11.78 2.83 -1.55
CA LEU A 99 13.00 2.24 -2.12
C LEU A 99 12.92 2.02 -3.65
N GLY A 100 11.75 2.26 -4.25
CA GLY A 100 11.54 2.14 -5.69
C GLY A 100 11.41 0.70 -6.18
N GLN A 101 11.15 -0.25 -5.28
CA GLN A 101 10.87 -1.64 -5.59
C GLN A 101 9.38 -1.78 -5.90
N PHE A 102 8.99 -1.71 -7.17
CA PHE A 102 7.62 -2.03 -7.59
C PHE A 102 7.60 -3.05 -8.70
N ASP A 103 6.51 -3.85 -8.72
CA ASP A 103 6.20 -4.87 -9.70
C ASP A 103 6.12 -4.30 -11.12
N TYR A 104 7.20 -4.48 -11.88
CA TYR A 104 7.22 -4.28 -13.32
C TYR A 104 7.30 -5.64 -13.99
N THR A 105 6.16 -6.20 -14.37
CA THR A 105 6.12 -7.04 -15.57
C THR A 105 6.13 -6.09 -16.77
N THR A 106 7.32 -5.66 -17.21
CA THR A 106 7.48 -4.95 -18.47
C THR A 106 7.85 -5.95 -19.56
N PHE A 107 6.91 -6.22 -20.46
CA PHE A 107 7.24 -6.76 -21.79
C PHE A 107 7.96 -5.63 -22.55
N PHE A 108 9.27 -5.75 -22.74
CA PHE A 108 10.05 -4.86 -23.59
C PHE A 108 10.46 -5.64 -24.84
N ASN A 109 9.99 -5.24 -26.04
CA ASN A 109 10.27 -5.91 -27.31
C ASN A 109 9.97 -7.43 -27.36
N TYR A 110 8.80 -7.86 -26.86
CA TYR A 110 8.42 -9.30 -26.80
C TYR A 110 9.42 -10.20 -26.06
N LYS A 111 10.37 -9.60 -25.32
CA LYS A 111 11.33 -10.29 -24.48
C LYS A 111 11.10 -9.87 -23.03
N PHE A 112 11.21 -10.85 -22.13
CA PHE A 112 11.21 -10.61 -20.70
C PHE A 112 12.53 -9.92 -20.34
N VAL A 113 12.55 -8.59 -20.38
CA VAL A 113 13.70 -7.81 -19.95
C VAL A 113 13.41 -7.41 -18.50
N ILE A 114 14.18 -7.99 -17.57
CA ILE A 114 14.11 -7.68 -16.13
C ILE A 114 14.56 -6.23 -15.95
N SER A 115 13.60 -5.31 -16.07
CA SER A 115 13.78 -3.88 -15.90
C SER A 115 12.86 -3.45 -14.78
N ASN A 116 13.47 -3.15 -13.63
CA ASN A 116 12.93 -2.87 -12.31
C ASN A 116 12.43 -4.10 -11.53
N TYR A 117 13.26 -4.47 -10.57
CA TYR A 117 13.25 -5.71 -9.81
C TYR A 117 12.12 -5.80 -8.77
N ILE A 118 11.32 -6.86 -8.86
CA ILE A 118 10.40 -7.30 -7.80
C ILE A 118 11.24 -7.92 -6.69
N SER A 119 11.16 -7.34 -5.49
CA SER A 119 11.76 -7.96 -4.33
C SER A 119 10.96 -9.15 -3.88
N MET A 120 11.30 -10.32 -4.42
CA MET A 120 10.56 -11.56 -4.20
C MET A 120 10.51 -11.91 -2.71
N THR A 121 11.62 -11.77 -2.00
CA THR A 121 11.69 -12.09 -0.57
C THR A 121 10.85 -11.16 0.30
N ILE A 122 10.78 -9.85 -0.02
CA ILE A 122 9.93 -8.90 0.71
C ILE A 122 8.46 -9.15 0.40
N SER A 123 8.11 -9.41 -0.87
CA SER A 123 6.75 -9.78 -1.26
C SER A 123 6.28 -11.07 -0.59
N LEU A 124 7.14 -12.09 -0.52
CA LEU A 124 6.82 -13.36 0.14
C LEU A 124 6.62 -13.15 1.65
N LEU A 125 7.45 -12.33 2.30
CA LEU A 125 7.25 -11.96 3.70
C LEU A 125 5.89 -11.28 3.93
N ARG A 126 5.48 -10.35 3.04
CA ARG A 126 4.17 -9.70 3.13
C ARG A 126 3.03 -10.71 3.04
N VAL A 127 3.10 -11.68 2.13
CA VAL A 127 2.09 -12.74 2.01
C VAL A 127 2.02 -13.57 3.30
N VAL A 128 3.15 -13.94 3.89
CA VAL A 128 3.19 -14.69 5.16
C VAL A 128 2.55 -13.90 6.30
N ILE A 129 2.84 -12.60 6.42
CA ILE A 129 2.24 -11.74 7.45
C ILE A 129 0.74 -11.58 7.20
N LEU A 130 0.32 -11.37 5.95
CA LEU A 130 -1.10 -11.26 5.59
C LEU A 130 -1.86 -12.55 5.94
N PHE A 131 -1.28 -13.71 5.65
CA PHE A 131 -1.86 -15.00 6.00
C PHE A 131 -2.03 -15.16 7.52
N SER A 132 -1.09 -14.62 8.30
CA SER A 132 -1.21 -14.61 9.77
C SER A 132 -2.34 -13.69 10.27
N ALA A 133 -2.64 -12.60 9.56
CA ALA A 133 -3.77 -11.72 9.87
C ALA A 133 -5.13 -12.38 9.59
N ILE A 134 -5.22 -13.18 8.52
CA ILE A 134 -6.44 -13.95 8.18
C ILE A 134 -6.68 -15.07 9.21
N THR A 135 -5.61 -15.63 9.78
CA THR A 135 -5.68 -16.71 10.77
C THR A 135 -5.24 -16.21 12.16
N PRO A 136 -6.06 -15.40 12.86
CA PRO A 136 -5.64 -14.69 14.08
C PRO A 136 -5.23 -15.61 15.23
N ASN A 137 -5.73 -16.85 15.25
CA ASN A 137 -5.40 -17.83 16.28
C ASN A 137 -4.09 -18.59 16.03
N SER A 138 -3.42 -18.33 14.90
CA SER A 138 -2.15 -18.95 14.52
C SER A 138 -1.02 -18.60 15.49
N ARG A 139 -0.04 -19.51 15.65
CA ARG A 139 1.16 -19.27 16.46
C ARG A 139 1.93 -18.04 15.98
N LEU A 140 1.96 -17.81 14.67
CA LEU A 140 2.68 -16.72 14.02
C LEU A 140 2.05 -15.36 14.38
N CYS A 141 0.72 -15.23 14.28
CA CYS A 141 0.02 -14.00 14.68
C CYS A 141 0.18 -13.70 16.18
N LYS A 142 0.11 -14.73 17.03
CA LYS A 142 0.37 -14.59 18.48
C LYS A 142 1.81 -14.16 18.76
N PHE A 143 2.79 -14.69 18.03
CA PHE A 143 4.19 -14.34 18.17
C PHE A 143 4.46 -12.88 17.78
N ILE A 144 3.95 -12.46 16.62
CA ILE A 144 4.02 -11.06 16.13
C ILE A 144 3.45 -10.10 17.19
N ASN A 145 2.28 -10.44 17.74
CA ASN A 145 1.60 -9.61 18.72
C ASN A 145 2.23 -9.64 20.11
N LYS A 146 2.94 -10.71 20.47
CA LYS A 146 3.72 -10.76 21.72
C LYS A 146 4.95 -9.85 21.64
N TYR A 147 5.62 -9.80 20.48
CA TYR A 147 6.85 -9.03 20.28
C TYR A 147 6.65 -7.88 19.29
N LYS A 148 5.68 -6.99 19.56
CA LYS A 148 5.27 -5.91 18.64
C LYS A 148 6.43 -5.03 18.17
N LYS A 149 7.19 -4.46 19.11
CA LYS A 149 8.33 -3.58 18.80
C LYS A 149 9.40 -4.30 17.98
N LEU A 150 9.67 -5.56 18.32
CA LEU A 150 10.67 -6.38 17.65
C LEU A 150 10.22 -6.75 16.23
N SER A 151 8.93 -7.10 16.05
CA SER A 151 8.33 -7.40 14.75
C SER A 151 8.35 -6.19 13.81
N PHE A 152 8.08 -5.01 14.35
CA PHE A 152 8.16 -3.75 13.59
C PHE A 152 9.60 -3.47 13.12
N MET A 153 10.57 -3.57 14.02
CA MET A 153 12.00 -3.41 13.66
C MET A 153 12.45 -4.47 12.66
N PHE A 154 12.02 -5.72 12.85
CA PHE A 154 12.33 -6.83 11.94
C PHE A 154 11.87 -6.52 10.52
N ILE A 155 10.65 -6.02 10.32
CA ILE A 155 10.15 -5.71 8.97
C ILE A 155 10.97 -4.61 8.29
N ILE A 156 11.34 -3.56 9.04
CA ILE A 156 12.15 -2.48 8.49
C ILE A 156 13.52 -3.02 8.05
N ILE A 157 14.21 -3.72 8.96
CA ILE A 157 15.56 -4.25 8.71
C ILE A 157 15.53 -5.27 7.59
N TYR A 158 14.59 -6.23 7.64
CA TYR A 158 14.42 -7.25 6.61
C TYR A 158 14.19 -6.60 5.24
N SER A 159 13.29 -5.61 5.16
CA SER A 159 13.00 -4.94 3.89
C SER A 159 14.23 -4.22 3.32
N ILE A 160 15.03 -3.55 4.15
CA ILE A 160 16.23 -2.85 3.69
C ILE A 160 17.34 -3.82 3.28
N VAL A 161 17.59 -4.85 4.09
CA VAL A 161 18.69 -5.82 3.86
C VAL A 161 18.41 -6.66 2.62
N PHE A 162 17.22 -7.25 2.52
CA PHE A 162 16.87 -8.09 1.37
C PHE A 162 16.75 -7.28 0.09
N TRP A 163 16.29 -6.02 0.16
CA TRP A 163 16.40 -5.11 -0.98
C TRP A 163 17.84 -4.99 -1.49
N ARG A 164 18.80 -4.74 -0.58
CA ARG A 164 20.21 -4.59 -0.96
C ARG A 164 20.79 -5.88 -1.55
N ILE A 165 20.55 -7.02 -0.88
CA ILE A 165 21.05 -8.33 -1.32
C ILE A 165 20.52 -8.65 -2.71
N GLU A 166 19.20 -8.59 -2.86
CA GLU A 166 18.57 -8.94 -4.12
C GLU A 166 18.95 -7.97 -5.24
N LYS A 167 19.08 -6.67 -4.95
CA LYS A 167 19.56 -5.70 -5.93
C LYS A 167 20.96 -6.06 -6.44
N ILE A 168 21.87 -6.46 -5.56
CA ILE A 168 23.24 -6.89 -5.95
C ILE A 168 23.17 -8.16 -6.82
N PHE A 169 22.39 -9.16 -6.42
CA PHE A 169 22.32 -10.45 -7.11
C PHE A 169 21.65 -10.38 -8.48
N PHE A 170 20.56 -9.61 -8.61
CA PHE A 170 19.72 -9.63 -9.82
C PHE A 170 20.02 -8.51 -10.81
N ILE A 171 20.57 -7.37 -10.37
CA ILE A 171 20.87 -6.21 -11.23
C ILE A 171 22.39 -6.03 -11.41
N GLY A 172 23.21 -6.60 -10.52
CA GLY A 172 24.67 -6.45 -10.51
C GLY A 172 25.16 -5.27 -9.65
N PRO A 173 26.48 -5.14 -9.44
CA PRO A 173 27.07 -4.03 -8.69
C PRO A 173 26.86 -2.69 -9.44
N PHE A 174 26.74 -1.60 -8.67
CA PHE A 174 26.61 -0.25 -9.21
C PHE A 174 27.79 0.08 -10.12
N TYR A 175 27.49 0.51 -11.35
CA TYR A 175 28.38 1.34 -12.19
C TYR A 175 27.76 2.73 -12.31
#